data_AF-A0A2N3VM83-F1
#
_entry.id   AF-A0A2N3VM83-F1
#
_cell.length_a   1.000
_cell.length_b   1.000
_cell.length_c   1.000
_cell.angle_alpha   90.00
_cell.angle_beta   90.00
_cell.angle_gamma   90.00
#
_symmetry.space_group_name_H-M   'P 1'
#
loop_
_entity.id
_entity.type
_entity.pdbx_description
1 polymer ?
#
loop_
_entity_poly.entity_id
_entity_poly.type
_entity_poly.pdbx_seq_one_letter_code
_entity_poly.pdbx_strand_id
1 'polypeptide(L)'
;MIHVFVGPTLARSEPQLAAPGVRVWPPARHGDLFDTAIRDGDTVVLIDGLYHQVPALRHKEILAAMGRGVRVVGAASIGALRAAELSRYGMLGVGHIYTAYVRGQIDGDDEVAVGQAPDEEFNALTWPLVNLRHVLDLAVSTAVLDDDRAAGLLQALRAVYYPQRTWSAVRAVCRRQGETAFAGWLANKREQDRHFGDLKRADALAAIRIALASTTEATDKAGVAPGWETAYFRHWSNAAVRERVDGLELSTEDRLVYQQAFDPAFPERWTAYLEHLSLHPADGGPGLPLAERLARACGGGLSADRVFHGAVDLRDEQSVKLLLAGETAEDRRAVARYADALAWTRRSRPGFSTAAVRDEVARDLLLGVWRCNEGEFDSEASARGLGQAASAVEAAKRFVPGFLDETKRTETARGGC
;
A
#
# COMPACT_ATOMS: atom_id res chain seq x y z
N MET A 1 -9.51 -12.60 13.52
CA MET A 1 -8.19 -12.09 13.97
C MET A 1 -8.25 -10.57 14.04
N ILE A 2 -7.44 -9.93 14.90
CA ILE A 2 -7.31 -8.46 14.97
C ILE A 2 -5.89 -8.07 14.54
N HIS A 3 -5.76 -7.21 13.54
CA HIS A 3 -4.50 -6.74 12.97
C HIS A 3 -4.28 -5.28 13.38
N VAL A 4 -3.28 -5.00 14.21
CA VAL A 4 -3.03 -3.64 14.75
C VAL A 4 -1.78 -3.06 14.11
N PHE A 5 -1.92 -1.99 13.34
CA PHE A 5 -0.81 -1.25 12.72
C PHE A 5 -0.40 -0.08 13.61
N VAL A 6 0.78 -0.17 14.23
CA VAL A 6 1.19 0.77 15.27
C VAL A 6 2.71 0.96 15.33
N GLY A 7 3.16 2.11 15.84
CA GLY A 7 4.56 2.37 16.14
C GLY A 7 4.72 3.59 17.05
N PRO A 8 4.86 4.81 16.54
CA PRO A 8 5.14 5.99 17.37
C PRO A 8 4.04 6.33 18.38
N THR A 9 2.81 5.87 18.18
CA THR A 9 1.69 6.15 19.09
C THR A 9 1.65 5.20 20.28
N LEU A 10 1.97 3.92 20.09
CA LEU A 10 2.05 2.93 21.17
C LEU A 10 3.28 2.05 20.96
N ALA A 11 4.07 1.87 22.03
CA ALA A 11 5.14 0.89 22.02
C ALA A 11 4.58 -0.52 21.79
N ARG A 12 5.33 -1.38 21.10
CA ARG A 12 4.96 -2.80 20.89
C ARG A 12 4.76 -3.57 22.19
N SER A 13 5.40 -3.11 23.26
CA SER A 13 5.28 -3.64 24.62
C SER A 13 4.02 -3.21 25.37
N GLU A 14 3.14 -2.41 24.76
CA GLU A 14 1.88 -1.98 25.37
C GLU A 14 1.00 -3.22 25.68
N PRO A 15 0.57 -3.44 26.94
CA PRO A 15 -0.04 -4.71 27.36
C PRO A 15 -1.29 -5.13 26.57
N GLN A 16 -2.08 -4.17 26.10
CA GLN A 16 -3.31 -4.41 25.33
C GLN A 16 -3.01 -5.06 23.97
N LEU A 17 -1.79 -4.93 23.45
CA LEU A 17 -1.34 -5.57 22.22
C LEU A 17 -0.99 -7.05 22.40
N ALA A 18 -0.80 -7.51 23.65
CA ALA A 18 -0.51 -8.90 23.97
C ALA A 18 -1.77 -9.78 24.11
N ALA A 19 -2.96 -9.23 23.82
CA ALA A 19 -4.21 -9.97 23.92
C ALA A 19 -4.27 -11.14 22.90
N PRO A 20 -4.87 -12.29 23.27
CA PRO A 20 -5.05 -13.40 22.33
C PRO A 20 -5.83 -12.97 21.08
N GLY A 21 -5.40 -13.43 19.91
CA GLY A 21 -6.05 -13.08 18.63
C GLY A 21 -5.66 -11.71 18.09
N VAL A 22 -4.70 -11.01 18.69
CA VAL A 22 -4.09 -9.78 18.17
C VAL A 22 -2.77 -10.10 17.45
N ARG A 23 -2.61 -9.57 16.24
CA ARG A 23 -1.36 -9.54 15.48
C ARG A 23 -0.90 -8.09 15.34
N VAL A 24 0.28 -7.80 15.85
CA VAL A 24 0.89 -6.46 15.79
C VAL A 24 1.72 -6.33 14.53
N TRP A 25 1.48 -5.24 13.80
CA TRP A 25 2.17 -4.84 12.59
C TRP A 25 2.95 -3.54 12.84
N PRO A 26 4.04 -3.29 12.10
CA PRO A 26 4.64 -1.94 12.05
C PRO A 26 3.61 -0.89 11.59
N PRO A 27 3.93 0.42 11.65
CA PRO A 27 3.09 1.44 11.05
C PRO A 27 2.78 1.11 9.59
N ALA A 28 1.52 1.25 9.19
CA ALA A 28 1.04 0.85 7.88
C ALA A 28 1.74 1.61 6.74
N ARG A 29 2.12 0.89 5.69
CA ARG A 29 2.57 1.44 4.41
C ARG A 29 1.69 0.93 3.28
N HIS A 30 1.87 1.52 2.10
CA HIS A 30 1.23 1.05 0.88
C HIS A 30 1.50 -0.45 0.64
N GLY A 31 0.44 -1.21 0.40
CA GLY A 31 0.46 -2.64 0.12
C GLY A 31 0.15 -3.52 1.32
N ASP A 32 0.29 -3.02 2.56
CA ASP A 32 0.17 -3.85 3.76
C ASP A 32 -1.27 -4.38 3.97
N LEU A 33 -2.30 -3.69 3.48
CA LEU A 33 -3.69 -4.17 3.57
C LEU A 33 -4.04 -5.25 2.52
N PHE A 34 -3.13 -5.56 1.60
CA PHE A 34 -3.25 -6.69 0.68
C PHE A 34 -2.60 -7.97 1.23
N ASP A 35 -1.99 -7.92 2.43
CA ASP A 35 -1.35 -9.09 3.03
C ASP A 35 -2.37 -10.23 3.25
N THR A 36 -2.00 -11.45 2.80
CA THR A 36 -2.85 -12.64 2.83
C THR A 36 -3.17 -13.12 4.25
N ALA A 37 -2.44 -12.64 5.26
CA ALA A 37 -2.77 -12.86 6.66
C ALA A 37 -4.05 -12.15 7.09
N ILE A 38 -4.44 -11.05 6.43
CA ILE A 38 -5.69 -10.33 6.69
C ILE A 38 -6.79 -11.03 5.88
N ARG A 39 -7.67 -11.76 6.57
CA ARG A 39 -8.74 -12.55 5.96
C ARG A 39 -10.07 -11.84 6.04
N ASP A 40 -11.02 -12.31 5.24
CA ASP A 40 -12.39 -11.81 5.26
C ASP A 40 -13.00 -12.04 6.65
N GLY A 41 -13.67 -11.01 7.20
CA GLY A 41 -14.20 -11.02 8.56
C GLY A 41 -13.18 -10.68 9.66
N ASP A 42 -11.90 -10.48 9.34
CA ASP A 42 -10.93 -9.96 10.32
C ASP A 42 -11.20 -8.48 10.65
N THR A 43 -10.58 -8.01 11.73
CA THR A 43 -10.57 -6.58 12.09
C THR A 43 -9.18 -6.01 11.91
N VAL A 44 -9.08 -4.87 11.23
CA VAL A 44 -7.87 -4.05 11.15
C VAL A 44 -8.05 -2.83 12.04
N VAL A 45 -7.12 -2.62 12.96
CA VAL A 45 -6.99 -1.39 13.75
C VAL A 45 -5.81 -0.61 13.19
N LEU A 46 -6.12 0.45 12.46
CA LEU A 46 -5.15 1.36 11.88
C LEU A 46 -4.89 2.50 12.87
N ILE A 47 -3.69 2.49 13.49
CA ILE A 47 -3.22 3.58 14.33
C ILE A 47 -2.24 4.43 13.53
N ASP A 48 -1.02 3.91 13.32
CA ASP A 48 0.08 4.63 12.68
C ASP A 48 0.31 4.21 11.23
N GLY A 49 0.90 5.11 10.45
CA GLY A 49 1.39 4.82 9.10
C GLY A 49 2.68 5.55 8.80
N LEU A 50 3.48 4.97 7.91
CA LEU A 50 4.71 5.57 7.42
C LEU A 50 4.40 6.57 6.30
N TYR A 51 5.15 7.68 6.28
CA TYR A 51 5.07 8.71 5.25
C TYR A 51 6.45 9.30 4.97
N HIS A 52 6.60 10.05 3.87
CA HIS A 52 7.86 10.52 3.26
C HIS A 52 8.78 9.45 2.67
N GLN A 53 9.25 8.49 3.48
CA GLN A 53 10.26 7.52 3.06
C GLN A 53 9.69 6.37 2.22
N VAL A 54 8.41 6.09 2.40
CA VAL A 54 7.65 5.09 1.66
C VAL A 54 6.30 5.67 1.26
N PRO A 55 5.68 5.17 0.17
CA PRO A 55 4.31 5.54 -0.14
C PRO A 55 3.38 5.21 1.03
N ALA A 56 2.64 6.22 1.49
CA ALA A 56 1.68 6.07 2.58
C ALA A 56 0.50 5.20 2.17
N LEU A 57 -0.17 4.63 3.17
CA LEU A 57 -1.39 3.86 3.00
C LEU A 57 -2.47 4.67 2.25
N ARG A 58 -3.09 4.05 1.24
CA ARG A 58 -4.04 4.70 0.35
C ARG A 58 -5.48 4.35 0.69
N HIS A 59 -6.41 5.29 0.48
CA HIS A 59 -7.85 5.08 0.72
C HIS A 59 -8.41 3.85 0.03
N LYS A 60 -7.95 3.59 -1.21
CA LYS A 60 -8.41 2.46 -2.03
C LYS A 60 -8.06 1.09 -1.42
N GLU A 61 -6.96 1.00 -0.68
CA GLU A 61 -6.61 -0.24 0.03
C GLU A 61 -7.55 -0.50 1.20
N ILE A 62 -7.92 0.56 1.92
CA ILE A 62 -8.89 0.49 3.03
C ILE A 62 -10.28 0.13 2.48
N LEU A 63 -10.71 0.76 1.39
CA LEU A 63 -11.96 0.42 0.70
C LEU A 63 -11.96 -1.03 0.20
N ALA A 64 -10.84 -1.53 -0.32
CA ALA A 64 -10.69 -2.92 -0.74
C ALA A 64 -10.88 -3.89 0.45
N ALA A 65 -10.21 -3.63 1.57
CA ALA A 65 -10.33 -4.43 2.77
C ALA A 65 -11.79 -4.44 3.29
N MET A 66 -12.42 -3.26 3.40
CA MET A 66 -13.82 -3.16 3.82
C MET A 66 -14.78 -3.85 2.86
N GLY A 67 -14.54 -3.77 1.54
CA GLY A 67 -15.34 -4.47 0.52
C GLY A 67 -15.29 -5.99 0.63
N ARG A 68 -14.19 -6.53 1.18
CA ARG A 68 -14.04 -7.95 1.54
C ARG A 68 -14.70 -8.33 2.88
N GLY A 69 -15.33 -7.39 3.56
CA GLY A 69 -15.90 -7.60 4.89
C GLY A 69 -14.89 -7.53 6.04
N VAL A 70 -13.68 -7.00 5.80
CA VAL A 70 -12.74 -6.67 6.88
C VAL A 70 -13.26 -5.43 7.60
N ARG A 71 -13.47 -5.53 8.91
CA ARG A 71 -13.80 -4.36 9.71
C ARG A 71 -12.56 -3.49 9.88
N VAL A 72 -12.64 -2.21 9.51
CA VAL A 72 -11.51 -1.29 9.70
C VAL A 72 -11.86 -0.25 10.76
N VAL A 73 -11.04 -0.19 11.82
CA VAL A 73 -11.11 0.79 12.91
C VAL A 73 -9.91 1.73 12.79
N GLY A 74 -10.15 3.04 12.75
CA GLY A 74 -9.09 4.05 12.70
C GLY A 74 -9.13 4.96 13.91
N ALA A 75 -7.96 5.19 14.52
CA ALA A 75 -7.82 6.10 15.66
C ALA A 75 -6.41 6.63 15.78
N ALA A 76 -6.28 7.83 16.35
CA ALA A 76 -5.03 8.59 16.40
C ALA A 76 -4.32 8.71 15.04
N SER A 77 -3.23 9.48 14.98
CA SER A 77 -2.29 9.47 13.85
C SER A 77 -2.98 9.53 12.46
N ILE A 78 -2.47 8.80 11.47
CA ILE A 78 -3.10 8.64 10.15
C ILE A 78 -4.42 7.84 10.21
N GLY A 79 -4.59 6.97 11.22
CA GLY A 79 -5.80 6.16 11.37
C GLY A 79 -7.06 6.98 11.57
N ALA A 80 -6.99 8.00 12.44
CA ALA A 80 -8.06 8.95 12.68
C ALA A 80 -8.38 9.79 11.43
N LEU A 81 -7.36 10.25 10.72
CA LEU A 81 -7.53 11.00 9.47
C LEU A 81 -8.26 10.16 8.41
N ARG A 82 -7.79 8.93 8.18
CA ARG A 82 -8.41 8.00 7.21
C ARG A 82 -9.84 7.63 7.62
N ALA A 83 -10.08 7.43 8.91
CA ALA A 83 -11.43 7.19 9.41
C ALA A 83 -12.35 8.40 9.20
N ALA A 84 -11.87 9.63 9.39
CA ALA A 84 -12.67 10.83 9.12
C ALA A 84 -13.11 10.89 7.65
N GLU A 85 -12.19 10.60 6.73
CA GLU A 85 -12.43 10.61 5.28
C GLU A 85 -13.32 9.44 4.80
N LEU A 86 -13.23 8.28 5.47
CA LEU A 86 -13.85 7.02 5.04
C LEU A 86 -15.03 6.57 5.92
N SER A 87 -15.39 7.34 6.94
CA SER A 87 -16.51 7.05 7.86
C SER A 87 -17.83 6.82 7.10
N ARG A 88 -18.12 7.66 6.10
CA ARG A 88 -19.29 7.51 5.21
C ARG A 88 -19.31 6.22 4.38
N TYR A 89 -18.16 5.54 4.27
CA TYR A 89 -18.02 4.26 3.55
C TYR A 89 -17.90 3.06 4.51
N GLY A 90 -18.07 3.26 5.82
CA GLY A 90 -18.12 2.19 6.81
C GLY A 90 -16.86 2.03 7.68
N MET A 91 -15.82 2.86 7.50
CA MET A 91 -14.66 2.81 8.40
C MET A 91 -15.04 3.36 9.78
N LEU A 92 -14.76 2.62 10.85
CA LEU A 92 -15.08 3.03 12.21
C LEU A 92 -14.01 3.97 12.75
N GLY A 93 -14.34 5.24 12.94
CA GLY A 93 -13.47 6.19 13.62
C GLY A 93 -13.65 6.18 15.13
N VAL A 94 -12.55 6.25 15.87
CA VAL A 94 -12.55 6.25 17.35
C VAL A 94 -11.69 7.38 17.88
N GLY A 95 -12.19 8.05 18.93
CA GLY A 95 -11.40 8.97 19.74
C GLY A 95 -11.61 10.45 19.40
N HIS A 96 -10.91 11.29 20.17
CA HIS A 96 -10.99 12.74 20.08
C HIS A 96 -10.39 13.26 18.78
N ILE A 97 -9.27 12.70 18.34
CA ILE A 97 -8.55 13.11 17.12
C ILE A 97 -9.43 12.85 15.89
N TYR A 98 -10.06 11.68 15.80
CA TYR A 98 -11.03 11.38 14.74
C TYR A 98 -12.20 12.38 14.77
N THR A 99 -12.77 12.61 15.95
CA THR A 99 -13.90 13.54 16.13
C THR A 99 -13.52 14.96 15.71
N ALA A 100 -12.30 15.40 16.02
CA ALA A 100 -11.79 16.71 15.68
C ALA A 100 -11.64 16.88 14.15
N TYR A 101 -11.14 15.87 13.43
CA TYR A 101 -11.11 15.87 11.96
C TYR A 101 -12.52 15.91 11.35
N VAL A 102 -13.44 15.05 11.83
CA VAL A 102 -14.83 15.03 11.32
C VAL A 102 -15.55 16.36 11.53
N ARG A 103 -15.26 17.04 12.65
CA ARG A 103 -15.84 18.37 12.96
C ARG A 103 -15.10 19.53 12.29
N GLY A 104 -14.01 19.28 11.55
CA GLY A 104 -13.19 20.33 10.94
C GLY A 104 -12.47 21.22 11.96
N GLN A 105 -12.28 20.75 13.19
CA GLN A 105 -11.52 21.47 14.23
C GLN A 105 -10.01 21.40 13.96
N ILE A 106 -9.60 20.35 13.26
CA ILE A 106 -8.26 20.14 12.72
C ILE A 106 -8.38 19.59 11.30
N ASP A 107 -7.43 19.93 10.43
CA ASP A 107 -7.42 19.55 9.01
C ASP A 107 -6.00 19.22 8.47
N GLY A 108 -4.95 19.66 9.16
CA GLY A 108 -3.56 19.45 8.74
C GLY A 108 -3.01 18.05 9.02
N ASP A 109 -2.14 17.58 8.13
CA ASP A 109 -1.33 16.36 8.35
C ASP A 109 -0.32 16.55 9.50
N ASP A 110 0.16 17.79 9.69
CA ASP A 110 1.10 18.18 10.75
C ASP A 110 0.50 18.06 12.16
N GLU A 111 -0.82 17.95 12.26
CA GLU A 111 -1.54 17.80 13.52
C GLU A 111 -1.15 16.52 14.24
N VAL A 112 -0.98 15.45 13.48
CA VAL A 112 -0.73 14.09 13.97
C VAL A 112 0.66 13.56 13.67
N ALA A 113 1.41 14.26 12.80
CA ALA A 113 2.77 13.95 12.40
C ALA A 113 3.77 14.06 13.55
N VAL A 114 4.72 13.12 13.58
CA VAL A 114 5.86 13.10 14.49
C VAL A 114 7.13 12.73 13.74
N GLY A 115 8.27 13.21 14.22
CA GLY A 115 9.57 12.61 13.90
C GLY A 115 9.64 11.23 14.54
N GLN A 116 10.05 10.24 13.77
CA GLN A 116 10.07 8.84 14.19
C GLN A 116 11.50 8.32 14.21
N ALA A 117 11.83 7.51 15.21
CA ALA A 117 13.09 6.78 15.22
C ALA A 117 13.17 5.84 13.99
N PRO A 118 14.35 5.68 13.36
CA PRO A 118 14.53 4.78 12.23
C PRO A 118 14.68 3.31 12.64
N ASP A 119 14.55 3.00 13.93
CA ASP A 119 14.58 1.64 14.47
C ASP A 119 13.23 0.92 14.33
N GLU A 120 13.19 -0.36 14.67
CA GLU A 120 11.98 -1.18 14.58
C GLU A 120 10.94 -0.88 15.67
N GLU A 121 11.33 -0.10 16.68
CA GLU A 121 10.46 0.36 17.76
C GLU A 121 9.68 1.61 17.35
N PHE A 122 10.15 2.34 16.33
CA PHE A 122 9.45 3.46 15.73
C PHE A 122 9.04 4.55 16.73
N ASN A 123 9.83 4.74 17.79
CA ASN A 123 9.49 5.67 18.87
C ASN A 123 9.29 7.11 18.35
N ALA A 124 8.29 7.81 18.90
CA ALA A 124 8.10 9.23 18.62
C ALA A 124 9.23 10.07 19.25
N LEU A 125 9.94 10.84 18.40
CA LEU A 125 11.01 11.75 18.80
C LEU A 125 10.51 13.17 19.06
N THR A 126 9.31 13.49 18.58
CA THR A 126 8.70 14.83 18.69
C THR A 126 7.24 14.80 19.09
N TRP A 127 6.73 15.97 19.47
CA TRP A 127 5.35 16.16 19.89
C TRP A 127 4.42 16.43 18.69
N PRO A 128 3.32 15.69 18.55
CA PRO A 128 2.26 16.03 17.61
C PRO A 128 1.45 17.22 18.15
N LEU A 129 0.85 18.03 17.26
CA LEU A 129 0.06 19.19 17.69
C LEU A 129 -1.18 18.80 18.47
N VAL A 130 -1.82 17.68 18.13
CA VAL A 130 -3.01 17.23 18.87
C VAL A 130 -2.73 16.99 20.35
N ASN A 131 -1.55 16.47 20.70
CA ASN A 131 -1.15 16.33 22.10
C ASN A 131 -0.87 17.71 22.73
N LEU A 132 -0.27 18.64 21.97
CA LEU A 132 -0.01 20.00 22.45
C LEU A 132 -1.30 20.79 22.70
N ARG A 133 -2.27 20.72 21.80
CA ARG A 133 -3.62 21.27 21.99
C ARG A 133 -4.24 20.72 23.27
N HIS A 134 -4.22 19.40 23.42
CA HIS A 134 -4.79 18.74 24.58
C HIS A 134 -4.15 19.18 25.91
N VAL A 135 -2.81 19.29 25.99
CA VAL A 135 -2.16 19.77 27.22
C VAL A 135 -2.41 21.25 27.50
N LEU A 136 -2.60 22.08 26.46
CA LEU A 136 -2.97 23.48 26.62
C LEU A 136 -4.41 23.60 27.16
N ASP A 137 -5.35 22.81 26.63
CA ASP A 137 -6.72 22.75 27.15
C ASP A 137 -6.74 22.32 28.63
N LEU A 138 -5.92 21.33 29.00
CA LEU A 138 -5.75 20.91 30.39
C LEU A 138 -5.14 22.02 31.26
N ALA A 139 -4.17 22.77 30.74
CA ALA A 139 -3.57 23.91 31.44
C ALA A 139 -4.58 25.04 31.67
N VAL A 140 -5.45 25.32 30.69
CA VAL A 140 -6.56 26.28 30.85
C VAL A 140 -7.54 25.79 31.90
N SER A 141 -7.95 24.52 31.86
CA SER A 141 -8.88 23.94 32.85
C SER A 141 -8.35 23.96 34.29
N THR A 142 -7.02 24.06 34.45
CA THR A 142 -6.33 24.13 35.74
C THR A 142 -5.81 25.53 36.07
N ALA A 143 -6.25 26.55 35.32
CA ALA A 143 -5.90 27.97 35.49
C ALA A 143 -4.39 28.29 35.42
N VAL A 144 -3.60 27.42 34.77
CA VAL A 144 -2.18 27.68 34.49
C VAL A 144 -2.03 28.66 33.32
N LEU A 145 -2.95 28.56 32.36
CA LEU A 145 -3.12 29.46 31.23
C LEU A 145 -4.56 29.99 31.21
N ASP A 146 -4.77 31.11 30.54
CA ASP A 146 -6.07 31.51 30.02
C ASP A 146 -6.17 31.17 28.53
N ASP A 147 -7.35 31.33 27.95
CA ASP A 147 -7.63 30.97 26.54
C ASP A 147 -6.73 31.74 25.55
N ASP A 148 -6.48 33.03 25.79
CA ASP A 148 -5.68 33.88 24.90
C ASP A 148 -4.21 33.45 24.90
N ARG A 149 -3.65 33.17 26.09
CA ARG A 149 -2.28 32.66 26.25
C ARG A 149 -2.12 31.28 25.65
N ALA A 150 -3.11 30.39 25.84
CA ALA A 150 -3.11 29.07 25.23
C ALA A 150 -3.14 29.13 23.70
N ALA A 151 -3.98 29.99 23.13
CA ALA A 151 -4.07 30.20 21.68
C ALA A 151 -2.76 30.77 21.11
N GLY A 152 -2.17 31.78 21.75
CA GLY A 152 -0.90 32.36 21.34
C GLY A 152 0.26 31.35 21.39
N LEU A 153 0.33 30.55 22.47
CA LEU A 153 1.35 29.52 22.62
C LEU A 153 1.18 28.40 21.60
N LEU A 154 -0.06 27.98 21.31
CA LEU A 154 -0.35 26.98 20.29
C LEU A 154 0.14 27.42 18.91
N GLN A 155 -0.12 28.68 18.51
CA GLN A 155 0.37 29.23 17.25
C GLN A 155 1.91 29.19 17.17
N ALA A 156 2.58 29.57 18.26
CA ALA A 156 4.03 29.54 18.33
C ALA A 156 4.62 28.12 18.25
N LEU A 157 3.92 27.13 18.83
CA LEU A 157 4.31 25.71 18.77
C LEU A 157 4.04 25.10 17.38
N ARG A 158 2.95 25.51 16.72
CA ARG A 158 2.61 25.14 15.35
C ARG A 158 3.65 25.59 14.33
N ALA A 159 4.22 26.78 14.53
CA ALA A 159 5.30 27.29 13.68
C ALA A 159 6.59 26.44 13.72
N VAL A 160 6.77 25.55 14.70
CA VAL A 160 7.88 24.60 14.73
C VAL A 160 7.57 23.41 13.84
N TYR A 161 8.39 23.22 12.80
CA TYR A 161 8.29 22.09 11.89
C TYR A 161 8.28 20.76 12.66
N TYR A 162 7.34 19.87 12.36
CA TYR A 162 7.01 18.72 13.21
C TYR A 162 8.21 17.79 13.54
N PRO A 163 9.21 17.51 12.66
CA PRO A 163 10.38 16.69 13.01
C PRO A 163 11.33 17.39 13.98
N GLN A 164 11.16 18.69 14.20
CA GLN A 164 11.97 19.51 15.10
C GLN A 164 11.23 19.82 16.41
N ARG A 165 9.94 19.45 16.54
CA ARG A 165 9.09 19.72 17.71
C ARG A 165 9.41 18.83 18.92
N THR A 166 10.68 18.75 19.26
CA THR A 166 11.19 18.02 20.42
C THR A 166 10.74 18.69 21.72
N TRP A 167 10.84 17.97 22.86
CA TRP A 167 10.58 18.57 24.16
C TRP A 167 11.46 19.81 24.43
N SER A 168 12.72 19.79 24.00
CA SER A 168 13.62 20.94 24.10
C SER A 168 13.11 22.14 23.29
N ALA A 169 12.56 21.91 22.10
CA ALA A 169 11.95 22.97 21.29
C ALA A 169 10.67 23.52 21.95
N VAL A 170 9.80 22.65 22.47
CA VAL A 170 8.60 23.07 23.22
C VAL A 170 8.96 24.00 24.38
N ARG A 171 9.93 23.61 25.22
CA ARG A 171 10.41 24.46 26.33
C ARG A 171 11.01 25.79 25.83
N ALA A 172 11.74 25.77 24.72
CA ALA A 172 12.32 26.98 24.14
C ALA A 172 11.24 27.95 23.65
N VAL A 173 10.18 27.44 23.02
CA VAL A 173 9.01 28.25 22.63
C VAL A 173 8.33 28.83 23.86
N CYS A 174 8.06 28.02 24.88
CA CYS A 174 7.45 28.49 26.12
C CYS A 174 8.26 29.64 26.74
N ARG A 175 9.60 29.51 26.83
CA ARG A 175 10.47 30.60 27.34
C ARG A 175 10.37 31.87 26.52
N ARG A 176 10.36 31.77 25.18
CA ARG A 176 10.26 32.95 24.30
C ARG A 176 8.91 33.67 24.43
N GLN A 177 7.85 32.93 24.71
CA GLN A 177 6.51 33.48 24.91
C GLN A 177 6.26 33.93 26.38
N GLY A 178 7.25 33.82 27.26
CA GLY A 178 7.07 34.13 28.70
C GLY A 178 6.31 33.07 29.50
N GLU A 179 6.00 31.92 28.88
CA GLU A 179 5.17 30.84 29.43
C GLU A 179 5.96 29.81 30.24
N THR A 180 6.82 30.28 31.15
CA THR A 180 7.68 29.42 31.99
C THR A 180 6.89 28.63 33.03
N ALA A 181 5.80 29.21 33.56
CA ALA A 181 4.90 28.54 34.49
C ALA A 181 4.24 27.29 33.86
N PHE A 182 3.74 27.42 32.62
CA PHE A 182 3.21 26.30 31.86
C PHE A 182 4.28 25.22 31.61
N ALA A 183 5.49 25.62 31.20
CA ALA A 183 6.58 24.67 30.95
C ALA A 183 6.96 23.87 32.21
N GLY A 184 6.99 24.54 33.38
CA GLY A 184 7.23 23.88 34.66
C GLY A 184 6.10 22.95 35.07
N TRP A 185 4.85 23.40 34.92
CA TRP A 185 3.66 22.58 35.18
C TRP A 185 3.66 21.30 34.33
N LEU A 186 3.90 21.42 33.02
CA LEU A 186 3.91 20.28 32.11
C LEU A 186 5.06 19.31 32.42
N ALA A 187 6.24 19.83 32.79
CA ALA A 187 7.36 18.99 33.22
C ALA A 187 7.00 18.18 34.48
N ASN A 188 6.43 18.83 35.50
CA ASN A 188 6.03 18.17 36.75
C ASN A 188 4.95 17.11 36.50
N LYS A 189 3.96 17.41 35.66
CA LYS A 189 2.91 16.43 35.30
C LYS A 189 3.48 15.21 34.58
N ARG A 190 4.46 15.40 33.69
CA ARG A 190 5.10 14.30 32.98
C ARG A 190 6.06 13.47 33.81
N GLU A 191 6.64 14.07 34.85
CA GLU A 191 7.44 13.34 35.84
C GLU A 191 6.56 12.42 36.69
N GLN A 192 5.35 12.87 37.03
CA GLN A 192 4.36 12.07 37.77
C GLN A 192 3.71 10.98 36.89
N ASP A 193 3.41 11.32 35.64
CA ASP A 193 2.86 10.39 34.65
C ASP A 193 3.51 10.62 33.29
N ARG A 194 4.34 9.68 32.86
CA ARG A 194 5.06 9.74 31.58
C ARG A 194 4.13 9.93 30.36
N HIS A 195 2.88 9.49 30.47
CA HIS A 195 1.84 9.53 29.43
C HIS A 195 0.89 10.73 29.57
N PHE A 196 1.14 11.63 30.52
CA PHE A 196 0.32 12.82 30.70
C PHE A 196 0.23 13.63 29.40
N GLY A 197 -1.00 13.89 28.95
CA GLY A 197 -1.26 14.66 27.73
C GLY A 197 -1.12 13.87 26.43
N ASP A 198 -0.90 12.56 26.47
CA ASP A 198 -0.77 11.74 25.27
C ASP A 198 -2.15 11.32 24.73
N LEU A 199 -2.78 12.27 24.01
CA LEU A 199 -4.08 12.05 23.39
C LEU A 199 -4.03 10.95 22.32
N LYS A 200 -2.94 10.88 21.54
CA LYS A 200 -2.74 9.79 20.56
C LYS A 200 -2.78 8.43 21.24
N ARG A 201 -2.06 8.25 22.35
CA ARG A 201 -2.09 6.99 23.14
C ARG A 201 -3.50 6.70 23.67
N ALA A 202 -4.19 7.69 24.22
CA ALA A 202 -5.54 7.51 24.75
C ALA A 202 -6.54 7.03 23.67
N ASP A 203 -6.53 7.65 22.50
CA ASP A 203 -7.38 7.28 21.36
C ASP A 203 -7.02 5.89 20.80
N ALA A 204 -5.73 5.57 20.68
CA ALA A 204 -5.29 4.27 20.19
C ALA A 204 -5.72 3.13 21.12
N LEU A 205 -5.58 3.31 22.44
CA LEU A 205 -6.06 2.34 23.42
C LEU A 205 -7.58 2.17 23.40
N ALA A 206 -8.33 3.26 23.14
CA ALA A 206 -9.77 3.18 22.99
C ALA A 206 -10.17 2.33 21.77
N ALA A 207 -9.47 2.49 20.64
CA ALA A 207 -9.70 1.69 19.43
C ALA A 207 -9.40 0.21 19.63
N ILE A 208 -8.29 -0.11 20.30
CA ILE A 208 -7.94 -1.50 20.65
C ILE A 208 -9.01 -2.12 21.55
N ARG A 209 -9.48 -1.39 22.57
CA ARG A 209 -10.58 -1.87 23.43
C ARG A 209 -11.86 -2.14 22.64
N ILE A 210 -12.23 -1.26 21.72
CA ILE A 210 -13.41 -1.44 20.87
C ILE A 210 -13.26 -2.67 19.96
N ALA A 211 -12.07 -2.88 19.38
CA ALA A 211 -11.79 -4.04 18.56
C ALA A 211 -11.87 -5.36 19.36
N LEU A 212 -11.34 -5.36 20.60
CA LEU A 212 -11.38 -6.53 21.49
C LEU A 212 -12.78 -6.83 22.05
N ALA A 213 -13.57 -5.80 22.35
CA ALA A 213 -14.90 -5.96 22.93
C ALA A 213 -15.95 -6.43 21.90
N SER A 214 -15.66 -6.25 20.61
CA SER A 214 -16.61 -6.58 19.56
C SER A 214 -16.51 -8.06 19.19
N THR A 215 -17.43 -8.86 19.70
CA THR A 215 -17.71 -10.21 19.19
C THR A 215 -18.50 -10.09 17.89
N THR A 216 -17.79 -10.01 16.77
CA THR A 216 -18.22 -10.48 15.44
C THR A 216 -19.70 -10.30 15.08
N GLU A 217 -20.24 -9.08 15.15
CA GLU A 217 -21.34 -8.72 14.24
C GLU A 217 -20.68 -8.11 13.01
N ALA A 218 -20.68 -8.90 11.94
CA ALA A 218 -20.30 -8.42 10.61
C ALA A 218 -21.16 -7.19 10.35
N THR A 219 -20.52 -6.01 10.27
CA THR A 219 -21.17 -4.86 9.65
C THR A 219 -21.64 -5.34 8.29
N ASP A 220 -22.96 -5.29 8.04
CA ASP A 220 -23.55 -5.49 6.73
C ASP A 220 -22.61 -4.86 5.72
N LYS A 221 -22.12 -5.66 4.74
CA LYS A 221 -21.11 -5.25 3.77
C LYS A 221 -21.36 -3.80 3.41
N ALA A 222 -20.56 -2.89 3.99
CA ALA A 222 -20.75 -1.47 3.74
C ALA A 222 -20.60 -1.38 2.24
N GLY A 223 -21.70 -1.04 1.56
CA GLY A 223 -21.81 -1.19 0.11
C GLY A 223 -20.83 -0.22 -0.53
N VAL A 224 -19.58 -0.64 -0.70
CA VAL A 224 -18.60 0.12 -1.45
C VAL A 224 -19.14 0.12 -2.87
N ALA A 225 -19.69 1.27 -3.27
CA ALA A 225 -20.40 1.40 -4.54
C ALA A 225 -19.53 0.87 -5.68
N PRO A 226 -20.06 0.05 -6.60
CA PRO A 226 -19.29 -0.44 -7.74
C PRO A 226 -18.68 0.73 -8.53
N GLY A 227 -17.47 0.54 -9.06
CA GLY A 227 -16.79 1.54 -9.92
C GLY A 227 -15.74 2.44 -9.25
N TRP A 228 -15.33 2.19 -8.00
CA TRP A 228 -14.20 2.91 -7.36
C TRP A 228 -12.81 2.39 -7.80
N GLU A 229 -12.77 1.21 -8.39
CA GLU A 229 -11.53 0.58 -8.84
C GLU A 229 -10.97 1.32 -10.05
N THR A 230 -9.72 1.79 -9.93
CA THR A 230 -9.00 2.46 -11.02
C THR A 230 -7.84 1.61 -11.50
N ALA A 231 -7.28 1.93 -12.67
CA ALA A 231 -6.05 1.30 -13.16
C ALA A 231 -4.92 1.26 -12.12
N TYR A 232 -4.73 2.34 -11.36
CA TYR A 232 -3.75 2.36 -10.26
C TYR A 232 -4.02 1.32 -9.17
N PHE A 233 -5.29 1.16 -8.78
CA PHE A 233 -5.66 0.20 -7.75
C PHE A 233 -5.45 -1.22 -8.26
N ARG A 234 -5.86 -1.51 -9.50
CA ARG A 234 -5.60 -2.80 -10.13
C ARG A 234 -4.11 -3.13 -10.18
N HIS A 235 -3.28 -2.16 -10.55
CA HIS A 235 -1.83 -2.34 -10.54
C HIS A 235 -1.31 -2.70 -9.14
N TRP A 236 -1.72 -1.98 -8.10
CA TRP A 236 -1.31 -2.27 -6.72
C TRP A 236 -1.82 -3.61 -6.21
N SER A 237 -3.09 -3.95 -6.49
CA SER A 237 -3.67 -5.21 -6.06
C SER A 237 -3.04 -6.40 -6.77
N ASN A 238 -2.78 -6.29 -8.08
CA ASN A 238 -2.11 -7.31 -8.88
C ASN A 238 -0.71 -7.61 -8.36
N ALA A 239 0.06 -6.57 -8.01
CA ALA A 239 1.40 -6.72 -7.45
C ALA A 239 1.43 -7.47 -6.11
N ALA A 240 0.31 -7.49 -5.38
CA ALA A 240 0.17 -8.19 -4.12
C ALA A 240 -0.29 -9.66 -4.27
N VAL A 241 -0.79 -10.07 -5.44
CA VAL A 241 -1.28 -11.44 -5.64
C VAL A 241 -0.11 -12.42 -5.69
N ARG A 242 -0.14 -13.39 -4.78
CA ARG A 242 0.80 -14.51 -4.67
C ARG A 242 0.02 -15.81 -4.68
N GLU A 243 0.54 -16.81 -5.38
CA GLU A 243 -0.03 -18.16 -5.39
C GLU A 243 1.00 -19.19 -4.99
N ARG A 244 0.56 -20.21 -4.25
CA ARG A 244 1.37 -21.39 -3.94
C ARG A 244 1.10 -22.47 -4.97
N VAL A 245 2.08 -22.76 -5.81
CA VAL A 245 1.99 -23.71 -6.92
C VAL A 245 3.30 -24.51 -7.04
N ASP A 246 3.21 -25.83 -7.23
CA ASP A 246 4.36 -26.75 -7.25
C ASP A 246 5.30 -26.61 -6.03
N GLY A 247 4.74 -26.24 -4.88
CA GLY A 247 5.51 -26.02 -3.64
C GLY A 247 6.25 -24.69 -3.57
N LEU A 248 6.16 -23.84 -4.60
CA LEU A 248 6.75 -22.51 -4.68
C LEU A 248 5.70 -21.45 -4.34
N GLU A 249 6.11 -20.36 -3.70
CA GLU A 249 5.28 -19.17 -3.51
C GLU A 249 5.72 -18.11 -4.53
N LEU A 250 4.87 -17.84 -5.53
CA LEU A 250 5.23 -17.04 -6.70
C LEU A 250 4.32 -15.82 -6.84
N SER A 251 4.87 -14.71 -7.34
CA SER A 251 4.08 -13.57 -7.81
C SER A 251 3.28 -13.98 -9.02
N THR A 252 1.96 -13.82 -8.97
CA THR A 252 1.09 -14.10 -10.12
C THR A 252 1.37 -13.12 -11.25
N GLU A 253 1.76 -11.87 -10.94
CA GLU A 253 2.20 -10.89 -11.92
C GLU A 253 3.50 -11.32 -12.60
N ASP A 254 4.49 -11.81 -11.85
CA ASP A 254 5.76 -12.25 -12.47
C ASP A 254 5.54 -13.50 -13.33
N ARG A 255 4.63 -14.39 -12.95
CA ARG A 255 4.22 -15.54 -13.78
C ARG A 255 3.59 -15.06 -15.08
N LEU A 256 2.65 -14.12 -15.02
CA LEU A 256 2.03 -13.54 -16.21
C LEU A 256 3.05 -12.87 -17.12
N VAL A 257 3.87 -11.98 -16.58
CA VAL A 257 4.87 -11.23 -17.37
C VAL A 257 5.90 -12.20 -17.97
N TYR A 258 6.24 -13.28 -17.27
CA TYR A 258 7.11 -14.33 -17.82
C TYR A 258 6.47 -15.01 -19.02
N GLN A 259 5.20 -15.41 -18.93
CA GLN A 259 4.47 -15.99 -20.07
C GLN A 259 4.37 -14.98 -21.23
N GLN A 260 4.04 -13.72 -20.94
CA GLN A 260 4.02 -12.66 -21.96
C GLN A 260 5.37 -12.51 -22.67
N ALA A 261 6.48 -12.64 -21.94
CA ALA A 261 7.82 -12.47 -22.50
C ALA A 261 8.34 -13.72 -23.23
N PHE A 262 8.17 -14.92 -22.68
CA PHE A 262 8.91 -16.11 -23.11
C PHE A 262 8.07 -17.19 -23.78
N ASP A 263 6.75 -17.18 -23.59
CA ASP A 263 5.89 -18.18 -24.21
C ASP A 263 5.50 -17.75 -25.64
N PRO A 264 5.87 -18.53 -26.69
CA PRO A 264 5.57 -18.18 -28.07
C PRO A 264 4.07 -18.23 -28.39
N ALA A 265 3.29 -19.02 -27.66
CA ALA A 265 1.84 -19.15 -27.87
C ALA A 265 1.02 -18.15 -27.03
N PHE A 266 1.67 -17.24 -26.30
CA PHE A 266 0.96 -16.26 -25.47
C PHE A 266 -0.02 -15.35 -26.26
N PRO A 267 0.27 -14.91 -27.51
CA PRO A 267 -0.70 -14.12 -28.28
C PRO A 267 -2.07 -14.78 -28.46
N GLU A 268 -2.11 -16.12 -28.54
CA GLU A 268 -3.34 -16.89 -28.64
C GLU A 268 -4.13 -16.85 -27.32
N ARG A 269 -3.42 -16.92 -26.18
CA ARG A 269 -4.01 -16.80 -24.84
C ARG A 269 -4.56 -15.40 -24.60
N TRP A 270 -3.82 -14.38 -25.03
CA TRP A 270 -4.28 -12.99 -24.94
C TRP A 270 -5.56 -12.79 -25.77
N THR A 271 -5.61 -13.33 -26.99
CA THR A 271 -6.83 -13.31 -27.82
C THR A 271 -8.00 -14.01 -27.13
N ALA A 272 -7.78 -15.19 -26.54
CA ALA A 272 -8.81 -15.91 -25.78
C ALA A 272 -9.28 -15.13 -24.54
N TYR A 273 -8.37 -14.41 -23.87
CA TYR A 273 -8.71 -13.52 -22.75
C TYR A 273 -9.56 -12.32 -23.21
N LEU A 274 -9.21 -11.68 -24.33
CA LEU A 274 -10.02 -10.61 -24.91
C LEU A 274 -11.41 -11.11 -25.34
N GLU A 275 -11.50 -12.32 -25.90
CA GLU A 275 -12.77 -12.98 -26.21
C GLU A 275 -13.60 -13.17 -24.93
N HIS A 276 -12.99 -13.67 -23.86
CA HIS A 276 -13.66 -13.81 -22.57
C HIS A 276 -14.22 -12.49 -22.03
N LEU A 277 -13.42 -11.41 -22.05
CA LEU A 277 -13.86 -10.08 -21.63
C LEU A 277 -14.96 -9.52 -22.54
N SER A 278 -14.90 -9.80 -23.84
CA SER A 278 -15.92 -9.38 -24.80
C SER A 278 -17.26 -10.08 -24.55
N LEU A 279 -17.24 -11.35 -24.14
CA LEU A 279 -18.43 -12.12 -23.79
C LEU A 279 -18.96 -11.78 -22.38
N HIS A 280 -18.13 -11.24 -21.49
CA HIS A 280 -18.48 -10.94 -20.09
C HIS A 280 -18.06 -9.51 -19.71
N PRO A 281 -18.68 -8.48 -20.30
CA PRO A 281 -18.26 -7.11 -20.07
C PRO A 281 -18.54 -6.66 -18.64
N ALA A 282 -17.57 -5.97 -18.04
CA ALA A 282 -17.60 -5.57 -16.62
C ALA A 282 -18.68 -4.51 -16.30
N ASP A 283 -19.22 -3.84 -17.31
CA ASP A 283 -20.29 -2.83 -17.19
C ASP A 283 -21.71 -3.43 -17.19
N GLY A 284 -21.82 -4.76 -17.28
CA GLY A 284 -23.11 -5.47 -17.36
C GLY A 284 -23.80 -5.33 -18.72
N GLY A 285 -23.11 -4.81 -19.73
CA GLY A 285 -23.59 -4.78 -21.10
C GLY A 285 -23.74 -6.17 -21.73
N PRO A 286 -24.26 -6.25 -22.97
CA PRO A 286 -24.37 -7.53 -23.66
C PRO A 286 -22.99 -8.10 -24.01
N GLY A 287 -22.80 -9.38 -23.68
CA GLY A 287 -21.70 -10.18 -24.19
C GLY A 287 -21.81 -10.38 -25.70
N LEU A 288 -20.70 -10.20 -26.42
CA LEU A 288 -20.63 -10.37 -27.87
C LEU A 288 -19.32 -11.09 -28.23
N PRO A 289 -19.28 -11.87 -29.33
CA PRO A 289 -18.02 -12.37 -29.88
C PRO A 289 -17.03 -11.23 -30.13
N LEU A 290 -15.74 -11.44 -29.88
CA LEU A 290 -14.72 -10.38 -30.01
C LEU A 290 -14.69 -9.79 -31.42
N ALA A 291 -14.83 -10.64 -32.44
CA ALA A 291 -14.88 -10.21 -33.83
C ALA A 291 -16.04 -9.25 -34.11
N GLU A 292 -17.22 -9.51 -33.51
CA GLU A 292 -18.37 -8.63 -33.65
C GLU A 292 -18.14 -7.29 -32.92
N ARG A 293 -17.58 -7.35 -31.70
CA ARG A 293 -17.23 -6.15 -30.94
C ARG A 293 -16.21 -5.28 -31.67
N LEU A 294 -15.21 -5.91 -32.28
CA LEU A 294 -14.17 -5.27 -33.08
C LEU A 294 -14.75 -4.60 -34.33
N ALA A 295 -15.62 -5.31 -35.06
CA ALA A 295 -16.30 -4.78 -36.24
C ALA A 295 -17.14 -3.55 -35.89
N ARG A 296 -17.85 -3.56 -34.76
CA ARG A 296 -18.61 -2.40 -34.26
C ARG A 296 -17.72 -1.22 -33.86
N ALA A 297 -16.54 -1.48 -33.31
CA ALA A 297 -15.62 -0.43 -32.83
C ALA A 297 -14.86 0.27 -33.96
N CYS A 298 -14.41 -0.47 -34.98
CA CYS A 298 -13.48 0.06 -35.98
C CYS A 298 -13.64 -0.52 -37.39
N GLY A 299 -14.76 -1.20 -37.68
CA GLY A 299 -15.07 -1.70 -39.03
C GLY A 299 -14.20 -2.86 -39.53
N GLY A 300 -13.38 -3.46 -38.66
CA GLY A 300 -12.59 -4.68 -38.95
C GLY A 300 -11.22 -4.46 -39.58
N GLY A 301 -10.73 -3.23 -39.69
CA GLY A 301 -9.41 -2.91 -40.28
C GLY A 301 -8.22 -3.05 -39.33
N LEU A 302 -8.45 -3.28 -38.04
CA LEU A 302 -7.43 -3.41 -37.00
C LEU A 302 -7.62 -4.73 -36.25
N SER A 303 -6.53 -5.30 -35.71
CA SER A 303 -6.59 -6.48 -34.85
C SER A 303 -7.13 -6.11 -33.46
N ALA A 304 -7.70 -7.09 -32.75
CA ALA A 304 -8.35 -6.86 -31.47
C ALA A 304 -7.39 -6.33 -30.39
N ASP A 305 -6.16 -6.84 -30.36
CA ASP A 305 -5.10 -6.44 -29.44
C ASP A 305 -4.67 -4.98 -29.59
N ARG A 306 -4.81 -4.41 -30.80
CA ARG A 306 -4.51 -3.00 -31.11
C ARG A 306 -5.63 -2.03 -30.76
N VAL A 307 -6.84 -2.55 -30.52
CA VAL A 307 -8.04 -1.76 -30.24
C VAL A 307 -8.45 -1.89 -28.77
N PHE A 308 -8.32 -3.08 -28.21
CA PHE A 308 -8.74 -3.40 -26.86
C PHE A 308 -7.55 -3.71 -25.96
N HIS A 309 -7.41 -2.90 -24.92
CA HIS A 309 -6.46 -3.14 -23.84
C HIS A 309 -7.25 -3.44 -22.56
N GLY A 310 -7.64 -4.71 -22.42
CA GLY A 310 -8.36 -5.19 -21.25
C GLY A 310 -7.51 -5.03 -19.99
N ALA A 311 -8.00 -4.28 -19.01
CA ALA A 311 -7.28 -4.13 -17.74
C ALA A 311 -7.29 -5.45 -16.95
N VAL A 312 -6.14 -6.13 -16.91
CA VAL A 312 -5.97 -7.41 -16.21
C VAL A 312 -6.25 -7.27 -14.72
N ASP A 313 -7.05 -8.18 -14.19
CA ASP A 313 -7.28 -8.35 -12.76
C ASP A 313 -6.77 -9.73 -12.32
N LEU A 314 -5.63 -9.74 -11.62
CA LEU A 314 -5.02 -10.99 -11.15
C LEU A 314 -5.68 -11.54 -9.89
N ARG A 315 -6.66 -10.84 -9.33
CA ARG A 315 -7.50 -11.35 -8.23
C ARG A 315 -8.62 -12.25 -8.75
N ASP A 316 -8.94 -12.16 -10.04
CA ASP A 316 -9.97 -12.98 -10.67
C ASP A 316 -9.39 -14.32 -11.14
N GLU A 317 -9.83 -15.41 -10.52
CA GLU A 317 -9.33 -16.76 -10.79
C GLU A 317 -9.52 -17.17 -12.26
N GLN A 318 -10.61 -16.73 -12.90
CA GLN A 318 -10.89 -17.06 -14.29
C GLN A 318 -9.93 -16.35 -15.25
N SER A 319 -9.64 -15.07 -15.01
CA SER A 319 -8.62 -14.29 -15.73
C SER A 319 -7.25 -14.94 -15.61
N VAL A 320 -6.83 -15.29 -14.38
CA VAL A 320 -5.55 -15.97 -14.13
C VAL A 320 -5.49 -17.31 -14.84
N LYS A 321 -6.55 -18.12 -14.77
CA LYS A 321 -6.62 -19.44 -15.43
C LYS A 321 -6.48 -19.34 -16.94
N LEU A 322 -7.10 -18.35 -17.58
CA LEU A 322 -6.99 -18.14 -19.04
C LEU A 322 -5.59 -17.69 -19.42
N LEU A 323 -5.05 -16.68 -18.73
CA LEU A 323 -3.76 -16.08 -19.05
C LEU A 323 -2.58 -17.03 -18.77
N LEU A 324 -2.68 -17.89 -17.74
CA LEU A 324 -1.64 -18.86 -17.37
C LEU A 324 -1.93 -20.28 -17.85
N ALA A 325 -2.88 -20.48 -18.78
CA ALA A 325 -3.30 -21.82 -19.24
C ALA A 325 -2.16 -22.67 -19.83
N GLY A 326 -1.12 -22.04 -20.36
CA GLY A 326 0.06 -22.73 -20.91
C GLY A 326 1.24 -22.88 -19.97
N GLU A 327 1.12 -22.37 -18.75
CA GLU A 327 2.26 -22.30 -17.84
C GLU A 327 2.69 -23.70 -17.38
N THR A 328 3.95 -24.02 -17.67
CA THR A 328 4.56 -25.28 -17.29
C THR A 328 5.24 -25.21 -15.92
N ALA A 329 5.55 -26.39 -15.34
CA ALA A 329 6.37 -26.45 -14.13
C ALA A 329 7.80 -25.92 -14.34
N GLU A 330 8.31 -25.95 -15.58
CA GLU A 330 9.61 -25.38 -15.92
C GLU A 330 9.58 -23.85 -15.89
N ASP A 331 8.53 -23.24 -16.44
CA ASP A 331 8.30 -21.79 -16.41
C ASP A 331 8.23 -21.30 -14.96
N ARG A 332 7.47 -21.99 -14.12
CA ARG A 332 7.37 -21.66 -12.67
C ARG A 332 8.72 -21.72 -11.97
N ARG A 333 9.55 -22.72 -12.29
CA ARG A 333 10.92 -22.79 -11.79
C ARG A 333 11.78 -21.66 -12.34
N ALA A 334 11.60 -21.24 -13.59
CA ALA A 334 12.34 -20.13 -14.17
C ALA A 334 11.96 -18.79 -13.51
N VAL A 335 10.66 -18.54 -13.30
CA VAL A 335 10.15 -17.37 -12.55
C VAL A 335 10.79 -17.31 -11.16
N ALA A 336 10.83 -18.43 -10.43
CA ALA A 336 11.48 -18.51 -9.12
C ALA A 336 12.97 -18.14 -9.21
N ARG A 337 13.71 -18.75 -10.16
CA ARG A 337 15.15 -18.45 -10.36
C ARG A 337 15.40 -16.97 -10.68
N TYR A 338 14.57 -16.37 -11.53
CA TYR A 338 14.73 -14.97 -11.93
C TYR A 338 14.38 -14.02 -10.78
N ALA A 339 13.36 -14.34 -9.98
CA ALA A 339 13.04 -13.62 -8.76
C ALA A 339 14.19 -13.68 -7.73
N ASP A 340 14.81 -14.85 -7.57
CA ASP A 340 15.98 -15.03 -6.70
C ASP A 340 17.20 -14.22 -7.17
N ALA A 341 17.47 -14.21 -8.48
CA ALA A 341 18.55 -13.42 -9.07
C ALA A 341 18.32 -11.91 -8.88
N LEU A 342 17.08 -11.44 -9.08
CA LEU A 342 16.70 -10.06 -8.82
C LEU A 342 16.85 -9.69 -7.33
N ALA A 343 16.38 -10.56 -6.43
CA ALA A 343 16.51 -10.36 -5.00
C ALA A 343 17.97 -10.35 -4.55
N TRP A 344 18.80 -11.24 -5.10
CA TRP A 344 20.24 -11.25 -4.86
C TRP A 344 20.91 -9.96 -5.33
N THR A 345 20.54 -9.45 -6.51
CA THR A 345 21.06 -8.18 -7.05
C THR A 345 20.71 -6.99 -6.16
N ARG A 346 19.47 -6.93 -5.66
CA ARG A 346 19.02 -5.89 -4.72
C ARG A 346 19.80 -5.93 -3.40
N ARG A 347 20.11 -7.13 -2.89
CA ARG A 347 20.90 -7.30 -1.65
C ARG A 347 22.37 -6.95 -1.85
N SER A 348 22.97 -7.33 -2.98
CA SER A 348 24.38 -7.09 -3.26
C SER A 348 24.68 -5.65 -3.71
N ARG A 349 23.66 -4.90 -4.14
CA ARG A 349 23.78 -3.52 -4.63
C ARG A 349 22.70 -2.62 -3.99
N PRO A 350 22.98 -2.02 -2.83
CA PRO A 350 22.06 -1.09 -2.19
C PRO A 350 21.63 0.04 -3.14
N GLY A 351 20.32 0.31 -3.22
CA GLY A 351 19.75 1.30 -4.14
C GLY A 351 19.44 0.78 -5.54
N PHE A 352 19.75 -0.48 -5.86
CA PHE A 352 19.36 -1.06 -7.14
C PHE A 352 17.82 -1.17 -7.25
N SER A 353 17.29 -0.67 -8.36
CA SER A 353 15.92 -0.87 -8.78
C SER A 353 15.90 -1.36 -10.23
N THR A 354 14.79 -1.98 -10.65
CA THR A 354 14.62 -2.39 -12.05
C THR A 354 14.67 -1.20 -13.00
N ALA A 355 14.31 0.01 -12.55
CA ALA A 355 14.44 1.24 -13.33
C ALA A 355 15.90 1.58 -13.68
N ALA A 356 16.89 1.04 -12.95
CA ALA A 356 18.30 1.19 -13.28
C ALA A 356 18.76 0.27 -14.43
N VAL A 357 17.95 -0.72 -14.82
CA VAL A 357 18.21 -1.54 -16.00
C VAL A 357 17.95 -0.70 -17.24
N ARG A 358 18.96 -0.58 -18.10
CA ARG A 358 18.85 0.14 -19.38
C ARG A 358 17.79 -0.50 -20.27
N ASP A 359 16.95 0.34 -20.86
CA ASP A 359 15.87 -0.05 -21.77
C ASP A 359 16.38 -0.91 -22.92
N GLU A 360 17.56 -0.59 -23.46
CA GLU A 360 18.16 -1.34 -24.57
C GLU A 360 18.38 -2.82 -24.23
N VAL A 361 18.80 -3.12 -23.00
CA VAL A 361 19.09 -4.51 -22.59
C VAL A 361 17.81 -5.34 -22.54
N ALA A 362 16.73 -4.77 -21.99
CA ALA A 362 15.44 -5.45 -21.95
C ALA A 362 14.80 -5.53 -23.35
N ARG A 363 14.99 -4.52 -24.19
CA ARG A 363 14.54 -4.52 -25.59
C ARG A 363 15.24 -5.61 -26.40
N ASP A 364 16.57 -5.67 -26.36
CA ASP A 364 17.37 -6.65 -27.12
C ASP A 364 17.00 -8.09 -26.73
N LEU A 365 16.76 -8.31 -25.42
CA LEU A 365 16.22 -9.57 -24.92
C LEU A 365 14.90 -9.92 -25.61
N LEU A 366 13.92 -9.02 -25.59
CA LEU A 366 12.59 -9.29 -26.15
C LEU A 366 12.63 -9.46 -27.68
N LEU A 367 13.39 -8.64 -28.40
CA LEU A 367 13.58 -8.79 -29.85
C LEU A 367 14.16 -10.18 -30.20
N GLY A 368 15.16 -10.63 -29.42
CA GLY A 368 15.76 -11.95 -29.59
C GLY A 368 14.81 -13.11 -29.26
N VAL A 369 14.04 -12.99 -28.17
CA VAL A 369 13.08 -14.02 -27.72
C VAL A 369 11.89 -14.11 -28.68
N TRP A 370 11.34 -12.98 -29.10
CA TRP A 370 10.18 -12.91 -30.01
C TRP A 370 10.56 -13.13 -31.47
N ARG A 371 11.86 -13.06 -31.80
CA ARG A 371 12.38 -13.21 -33.18
C ARG A 371 11.74 -12.23 -34.16
N CYS A 372 11.50 -11.01 -33.70
CA CYS A 372 10.91 -9.93 -34.49
C CYS A 372 11.90 -8.78 -34.70
N ASN A 373 11.63 -7.90 -35.66
CA ASN A 373 12.40 -6.68 -35.87
C ASN A 373 11.78 -5.46 -35.16
N GLU A 374 12.49 -4.33 -35.14
CA GLU A 374 11.99 -3.11 -34.46
C GLU A 374 10.65 -2.60 -34.99
N GLY A 375 10.36 -2.79 -36.29
CA GLY A 375 9.10 -2.37 -36.90
C GLY A 375 7.90 -3.22 -36.46
N GLU A 376 8.13 -4.45 -36.02
CA GLU A 376 7.11 -5.39 -35.55
C GLU A 376 6.93 -5.34 -34.03
N PHE A 377 7.92 -4.82 -33.30
CA PHE A 377 8.02 -4.92 -31.86
C PHE A 377 6.79 -4.38 -31.10
N ASP A 378 6.22 -3.27 -31.57
CA ASP A 378 5.03 -2.66 -30.97
C ASP A 378 3.77 -3.54 -31.17
N SER A 379 3.67 -4.18 -32.34
CA SER A 379 2.57 -5.12 -32.64
C SER A 379 2.70 -6.40 -31.83
N GLU A 380 3.93 -6.93 -31.66
CA GLU A 380 4.20 -8.08 -30.80
C GLU A 380 3.87 -7.78 -29.32
N ALA A 381 4.26 -6.60 -28.83
CA ALA A 381 3.93 -6.17 -27.48
C ALA A 381 2.41 -6.06 -27.28
N SER A 382 1.69 -5.51 -28.27
CA SER A 382 0.23 -5.41 -28.25
C SER A 382 -0.43 -6.80 -28.26
N ALA A 383 -0.02 -7.70 -29.14
CA ALA A 383 -0.52 -9.07 -29.26
C ALA A 383 -0.30 -9.89 -27.98
N ARG A 384 0.71 -9.55 -27.18
CA ARG A 384 1.02 -10.17 -25.87
C ARG A 384 0.35 -9.47 -24.68
N GLY A 385 -0.50 -8.47 -24.92
CA GLY A 385 -1.22 -7.74 -23.87
C GLY A 385 -0.38 -6.76 -23.06
N LEU A 386 0.80 -6.38 -23.57
CA LEU A 386 1.67 -5.36 -22.97
C LEU A 386 1.32 -3.95 -23.50
N GLY A 387 0.48 -3.87 -24.53
CA GLY A 387 -0.05 -2.62 -25.09
C GLY A 387 0.90 -1.95 -26.09
N GLN A 388 2.14 -1.68 -25.67
CA GLN A 388 3.17 -1.03 -26.50
C GLN A 388 4.58 -1.49 -26.10
N ALA A 389 5.56 -1.25 -26.96
CA ALA A 389 6.96 -1.62 -26.77
C ALA A 389 7.56 -1.09 -25.46
N ALA A 390 7.27 0.17 -25.10
CA ALA A 390 7.78 0.76 -23.86
C ALA A 390 7.30 0.00 -22.61
N SER A 391 6.03 -0.40 -22.59
CA SER A 391 5.47 -1.20 -21.50
C SER A 391 6.06 -2.60 -21.44
N ALA A 392 6.31 -3.22 -22.60
CA ALA A 392 6.97 -4.52 -22.69
C ALA A 392 8.40 -4.47 -22.13
N VAL A 393 9.16 -3.44 -22.49
CA VAL A 393 10.51 -3.18 -21.98
C VAL A 393 10.48 -3.03 -20.46
N GLU A 394 9.62 -2.16 -19.93
CA GLU A 394 9.50 -1.97 -18.47
C GLU A 394 9.14 -3.27 -17.74
N ALA A 395 8.21 -4.05 -18.29
CA ALA A 395 7.80 -5.32 -17.70
C ALA A 395 8.98 -6.33 -17.67
N ALA A 396 9.75 -6.43 -18.75
CA ALA A 396 10.84 -7.38 -18.90
C ALA A 396 12.10 -7.05 -18.08
N LYS A 397 12.31 -5.79 -17.68
CA LYS A 397 13.47 -5.37 -16.85
C LYS A 397 13.65 -6.21 -15.58
N ARG A 398 12.56 -6.75 -15.01
CA ARG A 398 12.61 -7.61 -13.82
C ARG A 398 13.32 -8.95 -14.04
N PHE A 399 13.38 -9.42 -15.29
CA PHE A 399 14.00 -10.70 -15.65
C PHE A 399 15.44 -10.58 -16.14
N VAL A 400 15.89 -9.37 -16.49
CA VAL A 400 17.24 -9.12 -17.02
C VAL A 400 18.35 -9.70 -16.13
N PRO A 401 18.34 -9.53 -14.78
CA PRO A 401 19.38 -10.15 -13.94
C PRO A 401 19.43 -11.67 -14.08
N GLY A 402 18.27 -12.34 -14.06
CA GLY A 402 18.17 -13.80 -14.17
C GLY A 402 18.58 -14.31 -15.56
N PHE A 403 18.14 -13.61 -16.61
CA PHE A 403 18.47 -13.95 -18.00
C PHE A 403 19.98 -13.83 -18.29
N LEU A 404 20.63 -12.77 -17.79
CA LEU A 404 22.08 -12.60 -17.94
C LEU A 404 22.87 -13.69 -17.21
N ASP A 405 22.42 -14.08 -16.01
CA ASP A 405 23.04 -15.17 -15.26
C ASP A 405 22.90 -16.52 -15.98
N GLU A 406 21.73 -16.79 -16.57
CA GLU A 406 21.48 -17.98 -17.37
C GLU A 406 22.32 -18.03 -18.66
N THR A 407 22.45 -16.89 -19.34
CA THR A 407 23.29 -16.76 -20.55
C THR A 407 24.75 -17.05 -20.23
N LYS A 408 25.31 -16.45 -19.17
CA LYS A 408 26.70 -16.68 -18.73
C LYS A 408 26.96 -18.14 -18.36
N ARG A 409 26.03 -18.79 -17.66
CA ARG A 409 26.14 -20.22 -17.32
C ARG A 409 26.17 -21.09 -18.56
N THR A 410 25.32 -20.79 -19.54
CA THR A 410 25.26 -21.51 -20.81
C THR A 410 26.55 -21.35 -21.63
N GLU A 411 27.11 -20.14 -21.68
CA GLU A 411 28.41 -19.87 -22.34
C GLU A 411 29.56 -20.60 -21.66
N THR A 412 29.61 -20.59 -20.32
CA THR A 412 30.64 -21.29 -19.54
C THR A 412 30.57 -22.81 -19.74
N ALA A 413 29.36 -23.37 -19.83
CA ALA A 413 29.15 -24.80 -20.10
C ALA A 413 29.56 -25.20 -21.53
N ARG A 414 29.40 -24.30 -22.51
CA ARG A 414 29.82 -24.53 -23.92
C ARG A 414 31.32 -24.32 -24.16
N GLY A 415 31.96 -23.43 -23.39
CA GLY A 415 33.40 -23.14 -23.50
C GLY A 415 34.31 -24.11 -22.74
N GLY A 416 33.74 -24.99 -21.91
CA GLY A 416 34.48 -26.02 -21.17
C GLY A 416 34.36 -27.43 -21.75
N CYS A 417 33.85 -27.58 -22.97
CA CYS A 417 33.66 -28.86 -23.65
C CYS A 417 34.66 -29.06 -24.80
#